data_AF-A0A1U7Q147-F1
#
_entry.id   AF-A0A1U7Q147-F1
#
_cell.length_a   1.000
_cell.length_b   1.000
_cell.length_c   1.000
_cell.angle_alpha   90.00
_cell.angle_beta   90.00
_cell.angle_gamma   90.00
#
_symmetry.space_group_name_H-M   'P 1'
#
loop_
_entity.id
_entity.type
_entity.pdbx_description
1 polymer ?
#
loop_
_entity_poly.entity_id
_entity_poly.type
_entity_poly.pdbx_seq_one_letter_code
_entity_poly.pdbx_strand_id
1 'polypeptide(L)'
;MSNLEASYNLILNNLRDISETENFYFKPIKPKLSDIELISLIILAEFKSIDSEHQLFRDIKGFEIEPKIDRSVYNRRKRKLFPFIEEIRKKMVDKFNEFENYFVVDSMPLEVCKISRCSRSKICKDVDYAYPNKGFCASQNLH
;
A
#
# COMPACT_ATOMS: atom_id res chain seq x y z
N MET A 1 19.37 -16.33 -10.75
CA MET A 1 19.80 -15.19 -9.92
C MET A 1 18.66 -14.20 -9.90
N SER A 2 18.08 -13.94 -8.73
CA SER A 2 16.74 -13.37 -8.65
C SER A 2 16.75 -11.91 -9.07
N ASN A 3 16.06 -11.61 -10.17
CA ASN A 3 15.83 -10.27 -10.71
C ASN A 3 15.19 -9.31 -9.67
N LEU A 4 14.71 -9.83 -8.53
CA LEU A 4 14.13 -9.10 -7.41
C LEU A 4 15.13 -8.19 -6.69
N GLU A 5 16.36 -8.65 -6.43
CA GLU A 5 17.34 -7.84 -5.70
C GLU A 5 17.80 -6.63 -6.51
N ALA A 6 18.04 -6.84 -7.80
CA ALA A 6 18.33 -5.76 -8.74
C ALA A 6 17.15 -4.77 -8.85
N SER A 7 15.91 -5.28 -8.96
CA SER A 7 14.71 -4.43 -8.99
C SER A 7 14.55 -3.63 -7.70
N TYR A 8 14.80 -4.25 -6.54
CA TYR A 8 14.77 -3.60 -5.24
C TYR A 8 15.77 -2.46 -5.16
N ASN A 9 17.03 -2.72 -5.52
CA ASN A 9 18.10 -1.72 -5.49
C ASN A 9 17.82 -0.56 -6.45
N LEU A 10 17.25 -0.85 -7.63
CA LEU A 10 16.83 0.19 -8.57
C LEU A 10 15.74 1.08 -7.99
N ILE A 11 14.70 0.51 -7.38
CA ILE A 11 13.62 1.27 -6.73
C ILE A 11 14.19 2.11 -5.58
N LEU A 12 15.03 1.51 -4.74
CA LEU A 12 15.64 2.16 -3.58
C LEU A 12 16.49 3.37 -3.99
N ASN A 13 17.34 3.22 -5.02
CA ASN A 13 18.19 4.30 -5.49
C ASN A 13 17.38 5.46 -6.06
N ASN A 14 16.38 5.18 -6.91
CA ASN A 14 15.50 6.23 -7.43
C ASN A 14 14.74 6.96 -6.32
N LEU A 15 14.25 6.23 -5.30
CA LEU A 15 13.58 6.87 -4.17
C LEU A 15 14.52 7.72 -3.32
N ARG A 16 15.79 7.34 -3.18
CA ARG A 16 16.81 8.14 -2.50
C ARG A 16 17.15 9.42 -3.28
N ASP A 17 17.21 9.35 -4.60
CA ASP A 17 17.48 10.53 -5.43
C ASP A 17 16.34 11.56 -5.34
N ILE A 18 15.10 11.08 -5.17
CA ILE A 18 13.91 11.93 -5.04
C ILE A 18 13.73 12.43 -3.59
N SER A 19 14.14 11.63 -2.61
CA SER A 19 13.85 11.90 -1.20
C SER A 19 15.04 12.50 -0.47
N GLU A 20 14.84 13.69 0.10
CA GLU A 20 15.85 14.36 0.92
C GLU A 20 16.08 13.66 2.27
N THR A 21 15.15 12.80 2.72
CA THR A 21 15.18 12.20 4.07
C THR A 21 14.82 10.71 4.07
N GLU A 22 15.60 9.88 4.76
CA GLU A 22 15.34 8.43 4.82
C GLU A 22 14.24 8.00 5.82
N ASN A 23 13.78 8.90 6.70
CA ASN A 23 12.79 8.62 7.74
C ASN A 23 11.75 9.73 7.82
N PHE A 24 10.47 9.36 7.78
CA PHE A 24 9.37 10.31 7.58
C PHE A 24 8.56 10.64 8.85
N TYR A 25 8.83 9.94 9.96
CA TYR A 25 8.18 10.21 11.24
C TYR A 25 9.04 9.73 12.42
N PHE A 26 8.75 10.32 13.59
CA PHE A 26 9.42 10.00 14.85
C PHE A 26 9.10 8.58 15.33
N LYS A 27 10.13 7.87 15.78
CA LYS A 27 10.05 6.51 16.34
C LYS A 27 10.79 6.48 17.67
N PRO A 28 10.15 6.04 18.77
CA PRO A 28 10.83 5.93 20.07
C PRO A 28 12.04 4.98 20.03
N ILE A 29 11.91 3.88 19.27
CA ILE A 29 12.99 2.92 19.02
C ILE A 29 13.34 3.02 17.55
N LYS A 30 14.63 3.27 17.25
CA LYS A 30 15.11 3.36 15.87
C LYS A 30 15.15 1.95 15.25
N PRO A 31 14.37 1.67 14.20
CA PRO A 31 14.40 0.38 13.53
C PRO A 31 15.68 0.22 12.70
N LYS A 32 16.09 -1.03 12.45
CA LYS A 32 17.23 -1.35 11.58
C LYS A 32 16.98 -1.00 10.11
N LEU A 33 15.75 -1.24 9.66
CA LEU A 33 15.28 -0.89 8.32
C LEU A 33 14.76 0.56 8.31
N SER A 34 15.27 1.40 7.42
CA SER A 34 14.80 2.78 7.21
C SER A 34 13.36 2.82 6.65
N ASP A 35 12.74 4.00 6.60
CA ASP A 35 11.41 4.10 6.01
C ASP A 35 11.45 4.01 4.48
N ILE A 36 12.46 4.59 3.82
CA ILE A 36 12.64 4.45 2.37
C ILE A 36 12.88 2.99 1.98
N GLU A 37 13.73 2.25 2.70
CA GLU A 37 13.93 0.82 2.42
C GLU A 37 12.62 0.03 2.55
N LEU A 38 11.76 0.39 3.52
CA LEU A 38 10.45 -0.26 3.71
C LEU A 38 9.47 0.12 2.60
N ILE A 39 9.43 1.38 2.15
CA ILE A 39 8.62 1.82 1.01
C ILE A 39 9.07 1.11 -0.27
N SER A 40 10.38 0.98 -0.47
CA SER A 40 10.97 0.28 -1.62
C SER A 40 10.51 -1.18 -1.68
N LEU A 41 10.47 -1.86 -0.53
CA LEU A 41 9.95 -3.23 -0.42
C LEU A 41 8.47 -3.32 -0.77
N ILE A 42 7.67 -2.35 -0.35
CA ILE A 42 6.22 -2.32 -0.65
C ILE A 42 6.01 -2.15 -2.15
N ILE A 43 6.71 -1.19 -2.77
CA ILE A 43 6.62 -0.96 -4.23
C ILE A 43 7.12 -2.17 -5.00
N LEU A 44 8.19 -2.83 -4.55
CA LEU A 44 8.69 -4.07 -5.15
C LEU A 44 7.63 -5.19 -5.11
N ALA A 45 6.97 -5.36 -3.97
CA ALA A 45 5.92 -6.36 -3.80
C ALA A 45 4.77 -6.11 -4.78
N GLU A 46 4.31 -4.86 -4.89
CA GLU A 46 3.26 -4.48 -5.85
C GLU A 46 3.71 -4.67 -7.31
N PHE A 47 4.94 -4.25 -7.65
CA PHE A 47 5.52 -4.45 -8.98
C PHE A 47 5.62 -5.93 -9.39
N LYS A 48 5.80 -6.82 -8.41
CA LYS A 48 5.84 -8.27 -8.61
C LYS A 48 4.51 -8.97 -8.36
N SER A 49 3.44 -8.22 -8.06
CA SER A 49 2.12 -8.74 -7.74
C SER A 49 2.15 -9.79 -6.61
N ILE A 50 2.94 -9.52 -5.57
CA ILE A 50 3.07 -10.36 -4.38
C ILE A 50 2.12 -9.82 -3.30
N ASP A 51 0.94 -10.42 -3.21
CA ASP A 51 -0.07 -10.02 -2.22
C ASP A 51 0.21 -10.57 -0.80
N SER A 52 1.06 -11.59 -0.69
CA SER A 52 1.39 -12.27 0.57
C SER A 52 2.71 -11.79 1.15
N GLU A 53 2.66 -11.17 2.33
CA GLU A 53 3.86 -10.81 3.10
C GLU A 53 4.74 -12.02 3.42
N HIS A 54 4.12 -13.19 3.66
CA HIS A 54 4.87 -14.42 3.89
C HIS A 54 5.67 -14.82 2.64
N GLN A 55 5.06 -14.68 1.45
CA GLN A 55 5.73 -14.95 0.19
C GLN A 55 6.87 -13.94 -0.05
N LEU A 56 6.62 -12.64 0.17
CA LEU A 56 7.64 -11.60 0.09
C LEU A 56 8.86 -11.94 0.98
N PHE A 57 8.64 -12.35 2.23
CA PHE A 57 9.72 -12.72 3.14
C PHE A 57 10.47 -13.99 2.76
N ARG A 58 9.84 -14.90 1.98
CA ARG A 58 10.53 -16.05 1.40
C ARG A 58 11.38 -15.65 0.20
N ASP A 59 10.88 -14.73 -0.62
CA ASP A 59 11.53 -14.32 -1.87
C ASP A 59 12.75 -13.42 -1.64
N ILE A 60 12.74 -12.63 -0.55
CA ILE A 60 13.89 -11.80 -0.14
C ILE A 60 14.90 -12.55 0.73
N LYS A 61 14.72 -13.86 0.94
CA LYS A 61 15.62 -14.66 1.78
C LYS A 61 17.03 -14.64 1.18
N GLY A 62 18.02 -14.29 1.99
CA GLY A 62 19.40 -14.11 1.57
C GLY A 62 19.75 -12.71 1.06
N PHE A 63 18.79 -11.78 0.99
CA PHE A 63 19.09 -10.38 0.65
C PHE A 63 19.67 -9.67 1.87
N GLU A 64 20.50 -8.65 1.66
CA GLU A 64 21.10 -7.85 2.76
C GLU A 64 20.07 -7.20 3.70
N ILE A 65 18.85 -6.99 3.20
CA ILE A 65 17.75 -6.37 3.94
C ILE A 65 17.00 -7.35 4.85
N GLU A 66 17.06 -8.67 4.60
CA GLU A 66 16.36 -9.69 5.40
C GLU A 66 16.61 -9.51 6.91
N PRO A 67 17.87 -9.43 7.41
CA PRO A 67 18.13 -9.32 8.84
C PRO A 67 17.73 -7.95 9.44
N LYS A 68 17.45 -6.94 8.60
CA LYS A 68 17.00 -5.61 9.05
C LYS A 68 15.49 -5.57 9.29
N ILE A 69 14.72 -6.50 8.72
CA ILE A 69 13.26 -6.49 8.79
C ILE A 69 12.80 -7.03 10.14
N ASP A 70 12.09 -6.20 10.88
CA ASP A 70 11.32 -6.63 12.04
C ASP A 70 9.88 -6.99 11.61
N ARG A 71 9.61 -8.29 11.47
CA ARG A 71 8.31 -8.81 11.02
C ARG A 71 7.15 -8.40 11.94
N SER A 72 7.41 -8.22 13.24
CA SER A 72 6.38 -7.89 14.22
C SER A 72 5.86 -6.45 14.08
N VAL A 73 6.73 -5.54 13.61
CA VAL A 73 6.42 -4.11 13.48
C VAL A 73 6.19 -3.72 12.02
N TYR A 74 6.54 -4.57 11.04
CA TYR A 74 6.42 -4.31 9.60
C TYR A 74 5.05 -3.73 9.22
N ASN A 75 3.96 -4.40 9.58
CA ASN A 75 2.60 -3.95 9.24
C ASN A 75 2.18 -2.65 9.93
N ARG A 76 2.67 -2.43 11.15
CA ARG A 76 2.44 -1.17 11.86
C ARG A 76 3.13 -0.02 11.14
N ARG A 77 4.35 -0.25 10.64
CA ARG A 77 5.11 0.76 9.87
C ARG A 77 4.51 0.99 8.48
N LYS A 78 4.16 -0.07 7.76
CA LYS A 78 3.47 0.01 6.45
C LYS A 78 2.23 0.91 6.53
N ARG A 79 1.38 0.71 7.54
CA ARG A 79 0.19 1.56 7.75
C ARG A 79 0.53 3.01 8.06
N LYS A 80 1.56 3.28 8.85
CA LYS A 80 2.00 4.65 9.16
C LYS A 80 2.61 5.38 7.95
N LEU A 81 3.24 4.63 7.03
CA LEU A 81 3.84 5.19 5.82
C LEU A 81 2.85 5.33 4.66
N PHE A 82 1.61 4.85 4.82
CA PHE A 82 0.57 4.95 3.80
C PHE A 82 0.41 6.37 3.19
N PRO A 83 0.41 7.47 3.97
CA PRO A 83 0.29 8.82 3.40
C PRO A 83 1.42 9.17 2.42
N PHE A 84 2.64 8.73 2.69
CA PHE A 84 3.80 8.98 1.82
C PHE A 84 3.75 8.14 0.55
N ILE A 85 3.35 6.87 0.67
CA ILE A 85 3.14 5.98 -0.48
C ILE A 85 2.04 6.53 -1.39
N GLU A 86 0.97 7.06 -0.80
CA GLU A 86 -0.13 7.68 -1.51
C GLU A 86 0.29 8.96 -2.24
N GLU A 87 1.18 9.77 -1.66
CA GLU A 87 1.74 10.94 -2.33
C GLU A 87 2.59 10.54 -3.56
N ILE A 88 3.44 9.52 -3.42
CA ILE A 88 4.21 8.96 -4.54
C ILE A 88 3.26 8.46 -5.64
N ARG A 89 2.23 7.70 -5.27
CA ARG A 89 1.23 7.17 -6.20
C ARG A 89 0.55 8.29 -6.99
N LYS A 90 0.12 9.36 -6.31
CA LYS A 90 -0.50 10.53 -6.97
C LYS A 90 0.44 11.17 -7.98
N LYS A 91 1.70 11.44 -7.59
CA LYS A 91 2.71 12.01 -8.50
C LYS A 91 2.97 11.13 -9.72
N MET A 92 3.00 9.79 -9.54
CA MET A 92 3.14 8.85 -10.66
C MET A 92 1.92 8.91 -11.58
N VAL A 93 0.71 8.89 -11.02
CA VAL A 93 -0.55 8.98 -11.78
C VAL A 93 -0.63 10.29 -12.55
N ASP A 94 -0.28 11.42 -11.94
CA ASP A 94 -0.27 12.73 -12.59
C ASP A 94 0.67 12.73 -13.81
N LYS A 95 1.82 12.06 -13.71
CA LYS A 95 2.78 11.94 -14.81
C LYS A 95 2.33 11.00 -15.92
N PHE A 96 1.69 9.88 -15.58
CA PHE A 96 1.16 8.95 -16.58
C PHE A 96 -0.02 9.55 -17.33
N ASN A 97 -0.84 10.35 -16.65
CA ASN A 97 -2.06 10.92 -17.21
C ASN A 97 -1.87 12.29 -17.87
N GLU A 98 -0.64 12.83 -17.92
CA GLU A 98 -0.33 14.17 -18.46
C GLU A 98 -0.81 14.35 -19.92
N PHE A 99 -0.90 13.26 -20.69
CA PHE A 99 -1.29 13.27 -22.10
C PHE A 99 -2.68 12.66 -22.37
N GLU A 100 -3.39 12.22 -21.34
CA GLU A 100 -4.67 11.54 -21.47
C GLU A 100 -5.83 12.53 -21.35
N ASN A 101 -6.73 12.55 -22.34
CA ASN A 101 -7.90 13.45 -22.36
C ASN A 101 -9.19 12.79 -21.85
N TYR A 102 -9.20 11.46 -21.74
CA TYR A 102 -10.39 10.69 -21.39
C TYR A 102 -10.05 9.65 -20.32
N PHE A 103 -10.83 9.61 -19.25
CA PHE A 103 -10.70 8.63 -18.18
C PHE A 103 -11.95 7.76 -18.14
N VAL A 104 -11.79 6.45 -18.37
CA VAL A 104 -12.87 5.48 -18.17
C VAL A 104 -12.75 4.92 -16.77
N VAL A 105 -13.72 5.23 -15.92
CA VAL A 105 -13.79 4.72 -14.55
C VAL A 105 -14.87 3.63 -14.51
N ASP A 106 -14.45 2.38 -14.40
CA ASP A 106 -15.35 1.28 -14.07
C ASP A 106 -15.48 1.18 -12.55
N SER A 107 -16.62 1.57 -12.01
CA SER A 107 -16.85 1.53 -10.57
C SER A 107 -17.33 0.15 -10.16
N MET A 108 -16.41 -0.71 -9.72
CA MET A 108 -16.80 -1.92 -8.98
C MET A 108 -17.05 -1.54 -7.51
N PRO A 109 -18.26 -1.74 -6.97
CA PRO A 109 -18.54 -1.44 -5.57
C PRO A 109 -17.74 -2.38 -4.66
N LEU A 110 -16.91 -1.81 -3.78
CA LEU A 110 -16.16 -2.57 -2.79
C LEU A 110 -16.99 -2.77 -1.52
N GLU A 111 -17.01 -4.00 -1.00
CA GLU A 111 -17.70 -4.29 0.25
C GLU A 111 -16.99 -3.59 1.43
N VAL A 112 -17.67 -2.61 2.04
CA VAL A 112 -17.18 -1.90 3.22
C VAL A 112 -17.29 -2.77 4.48
N CYS A 113 -18.45 -3.41 4.67
CA CYS A 113 -18.68 -4.32 5.78
C CYS A 113 -19.89 -5.21 5.51
N LYS A 114 -19.97 -6.34 6.22
CA LYS A 114 -21.16 -7.19 6.23
C LYS A 114 -22.36 -6.43 6.81
N ILE A 115 -23.57 -6.74 6.33
CA ILE A 115 -24.84 -6.14 6.76
C ILE A 115 -24.99 -6.15 8.30
N SER A 116 -24.57 -7.24 8.95
CA SER A 116 -24.60 -7.39 10.42
C SER A 116 -23.84 -6.30 11.19
N ARG A 117 -22.88 -5.62 10.55
CA ARG A 117 -22.07 -4.54 11.15
C ARG A 117 -22.39 -3.16 10.58
N CYS A 118 -23.32 -3.04 9.63
CA CYS A 118 -23.57 -1.79 8.92
C CYS A 118 -23.97 -0.63 9.85
N SER A 119 -24.78 -0.90 10.87
CA SER A 119 -25.25 0.10 11.84
C SER A 119 -24.12 0.68 12.69
N ARG A 120 -23.09 -0.12 12.97
CA ARG A 120 -21.94 0.26 13.80
C ARG A 120 -20.77 0.83 13.00
N SER A 121 -20.74 0.63 11.68
CA SER A 121 -19.68 1.16 10.83
C SER A 121 -19.68 2.69 10.84
N LYS A 122 -18.50 3.28 10.98
CA LYS A 122 -18.27 4.72 10.84
C LYS A 122 -17.62 5.09 9.51
N ILE A 123 -17.35 4.09 8.66
CA ILE A 123 -16.62 4.25 7.40
C ILE A 123 -17.49 5.02 6.40
N CYS A 124 -16.90 6.02 5.74
CA CYS A 124 -17.51 6.84 4.70
C CYS A 124 -18.81 7.57 5.13
N LYS A 125 -18.91 7.96 6.40
CA LYS A 125 -20.06 8.73 6.94
C LYS A 125 -19.81 10.23 7.05
N ASP A 126 -18.65 10.71 6.61
CA ASP A 126 -18.26 12.11 6.75
C ASP A 126 -18.97 13.03 5.74
N VAL A 127 -19.40 12.49 4.60
CA VAL A 127 -20.10 13.22 3.53
C VAL A 127 -21.23 12.35 2.94
N ASP A 128 -22.39 12.97 2.66
CA ASP A 128 -23.61 12.25 2.26
C ASP A 128 -23.45 11.40 1.00
N TYR A 129 -22.72 11.89 -0.01
CA TYR A 129 -22.53 11.15 -1.27
C TYR A 129 -21.61 9.92 -1.13
N ALA A 130 -20.84 9.83 -0.03
CA ALA A 130 -19.95 8.70 0.22
C ALA A 130 -20.62 7.59 1.05
N TYR A 131 -21.89 7.78 1.45
CA TYR A 131 -22.58 6.82 2.31
C TYR A 131 -22.60 5.42 1.67
N PRO A 132 -22.18 4.37 2.39
CA PRO A 132 -22.22 3.01 1.85
C PRO A 132 -23.67 2.58 1.61
N ASN A 133 -23.97 2.18 0.38
CA ASN A 133 -25.24 1.56 0.05
C ASN A 133 -25.32 0.13 0.58
N LYS A 134 -26.51 -0.29 0.99
CA LYS A 134 -26.80 -1.68 1.35
C LYS A 134 -27.09 -2.47 0.07
N GLY A 135 -26.23 -3.42 -0.24
CA GLY A 135 -26.43 -4.31 -1.38
C GLY A 135 -27.61 -5.25 -1.12
N PHE A 136 -28.48 -5.43 -2.12
CA PHE A 136 -29.58 -6.39 -2.04
C PHE A 136 -29.16 -7.74 -2.63
N CYS A 137 -29.37 -8.82 -1.88
CA CYS A 137 -29.16 -10.17 -2.36
C CYS A 137 -30.52 -10.78 -2.76
N ALA A 138 -30.83 -10.79 -4.06
CA ALA A 138 -32.11 -11.29 -4.58
C ALA A 138 -32.38 -12.76 -4.23
N SER A 139 -31.36 -13.60 -4.16
CA SER A 139 -31.50 -15.02 -3.81
C SER A 139 -31.81 -15.26 -2.32
N GLN A 140 -31.46 -14.30 -1.46
CA GLN A 140 -31.73 -14.38 -0.02
C GLN A 140 -32.87 -13.45 0.41
N ASN A 141 -33.37 -12.60 -0.49
CA ASN A 141 -34.35 -11.56 -0.23
C ASN A 141 -33.98 -10.66 0.96
N LEU A 142 -32.68 -10.34 1.07
CA LEU A 142 -32.07 -9.59 2.18
C LEU A 142 -31.35 -8.34 1.65
N HIS A 143 -31.53 -7.22 2.36
CA HIS A 143 -30.78 -5.97 2.23
C HIS A 143 -29.71 -5.83 3.31
#